data_AF-A0A0N4X9P0-F1
#
_entry.id   AF-A0A0N4X9P0-F1
#
_cell.length_a   1.000
_cell.length_b   1.000
_cell.length_c   1.000
_cell.angle_alpha   90.00
_cell.angle_beta   90.00
_cell.angle_gamma   90.00
#
_symmetry.space_group_name_H-M   'P 1'
#
loop_
_entity.id
_entity.type
_entity.pdbx_description
1 polymer ?
#
loop_
_entity_poly.entity_id
_entity_poly.type
_entity_poly.pdbx_seq_one_letter_code
_entity_poly.pdbx_strand_id
1 'polypeptide(L)'
;MESKAAFMLLFFIFSSALIRGSKAGITELNCTEMVGGEAKYAQSAVNCNNKISDAACLVIYTTAVKANDNTDRNEKCDGNPVNPALVQAAIDICPKTCGYCCLIPAFMCQNKLQPRVPCSSVTQDMCENQAWKTILEEDCPKTCGFCNSGSCVDEAPGCRIEGDFICQSKNLEAFAKKYCKKTCGYCNDGTTTSRPGQPVSRVPPGSPGQPGAPGQPGAPGQPGVPGQPFSSVPQG
;
A
#
# COMPACT_ATOMS: atom_id res chain seq x y z
N MET A 1 70.74 -12.83 -14.88
CA MET A 1 69.41 -12.72 -15.53
C MET A 1 68.28 -13.32 -14.69
N GLU A 2 68.57 -14.04 -13.60
CA GLU A 2 67.55 -14.73 -12.79
C GLU A 2 66.76 -13.84 -11.81
N SER A 3 67.33 -12.73 -11.35
CA SER A 3 66.67 -11.86 -10.36
C SER A 3 65.52 -11.00 -10.95
N LYS A 4 65.55 -10.72 -12.26
CA LYS A 4 64.49 -9.93 -12.94
C LYS A 4 63.23 -10.75 -13.20
N ALA A 5 63.37 -12.07 -13.40
CA ALA A 5 62.25 -12.97 -13.64
C ALA A 5 61.40 -13.19 -12.38
N ALA A 6 62.04 -13.33 -11.21
CA ALA A 6 61.35 -13.49 -9.93
C ALA A 6 60.53 -12.24 -9.54
N PHE A 7 61.06 -11.05 -9.82
CA PHE A 7 60.38 -9.78 -9.49
C PHE A 7 59.18 -9.49 -10.41
N MET A 8 59.27 -9.87 -11.70
CA MET A 8 58.15 -9.82 -12.64
C MET A 8 57.04 -10.81 -12.27
N LEU A 9 57.38 -12.03 -11.83
CA LEU A 9 56.39 -13.05 -11.46
C LEU A 9 55.60 -12.65 -10.19
N LEU A 10 56.25 -11.99 -9.22
CA LEU A 10 55.59 -11.48 -8.00
C LEU A 10 54.63 -10.31 -8.29
N PHE A 11 54.94 -9.45 -9.27
CA PHE A 11 54.07 -8.34 -9.68
C PHE A 11 52.81 -8.82 -10.43
N PHE A 12 52.93 -9.90 -11.21
CA PHE A 12 51.77 -10.51 -11.89
C PHE A 12 50.83 -11.22 -10.91
N ILE A 13 51.33 -11.80 -9.81
CA ILE A 13 50.50 -12.46 -8.79
C ILE A 13 49.78 -11.43 -7.90
N PHE A 14 50.38 -10.25 -7.66
CA PHE A 14 49.74 -9.17 -6.89
C PHE A 14 48.66 -8.38 -7.67
N SER A 15 48.65 -8.48 -9.01
CA SER A 15 47.71 -7.72 -9.85
C SER A 15 46.35 -8.44 -10.05
N SER A 16 46.23 -9.70 -9.62
CA SER A 16 45.00 -10.52 -9.77
C SER A 16 43.97 -10.36 -8.63
N ALA A 17 44.19 -9.49 -7.64
CA ALA A 17 43.35 -9.40 -6.44
C ALA A 17 42.41 -8.18 -6.38
N LEU A 18 42.01 -7.61 -7.52
CA LEU A 18 40.90 -6.65 -7.60
C LEU A 18 39.86 -7.11 -8.62
N ILE A 19 39.38 -8.35 -8.48
CA ILE A 19 38.01 -8.65 -8.92
C ILE A 19 37.12 -7.88 -7.96
N ARG A 20 36.82 -6.61 -8.30
CA ARG A 20 35.66 -5.92 -7.75
C ARG A 20 34.47 -6.78 -8.13
N GLY A 21 34.06 -7.68 -7.25
CA GLY A 21 32.80 -8.38 -7.39
C GLY A 21 31.74 -7.30 -7.55
N SER A 22 31.14 -7.22 -8.74
CA SER A 22 29.89 -6.50 -8.93
C SER A 22 28.95 -7.14 -7.93
N LYS A 23 28.71 -6.50 -6.78
CA LYS A 23 27.65 -6.95 -5.89
C LYS A 23 26.39 -6.90 -6.75
N ALA A 24 25.87 -8.07 -7.13
CA ALA A 24 24.56 -8.18 -7.73
C ALA A 24 23.59 -7.60 -6.70
N GLY A 25 23.06 -6.43 -7.01
CA GLY A 25 22.20 -5.67 -6.13
C GLY A 25 21.10 -5.07 -6.99
N ILE A 26 19.94 -4.94 -6.39
CA ILE A 26 18.73 -4.47 -7.06
C ILE A 26 19.02 -3.15 -7.80
N THR A 27 18.80 -3.16 -9.11
CA THR A 27 18.98 -2.02 -10.02
C THR A 27 17.80 -1.06 -9.98
N GLU A 28 16.59 -1.59 -9.78
CA GLU A 28 15.33 -0.84 -9.71
C GLU A 28 14.79 -0.86 -8.28
N LEU A 29 14.88 0.28 -7.58
CA LEU A 29 14.69 0.36 -6.13
C LEU A 29 13.22 0.48 -5.66
N ASN A 30 12.22 0.45 -6.54
CA ASN A 30 10.82 0.46 -6.08
C ASN A 30 10.55 -0.73 -5.16
N CYS A 31 9.77 -0.48 -4.11
CA CYS A 31 9.43 -1.44 -3.07
C CYS A 31 10.65 -2.04 -2.31
N THR A 32 11.80 -1.36 -2.31
CA THR A 32 12.97 -1.77 -1.52
C THR A 32 13.15 -0.93 -0.25
N GLU A 33 13.91 -1.47 0.69
CA GLU A 33 14.40 -0.80 1.89
C GLU A 33 15.89 -1.13 2.10
N MET A 34 16.61 -0.25 2.80
CA MET A 34 18.03 -0.45 3.09
C MET A 34 18.20 -1.24 4.38
N VAL A 35 18.76 -2.44 4.29
CA VAL A 35 19.02 -3.32 5.45
C VAL A 35 20.48 -3.73 5.44
N GLY A 36 21.24 -3.30 6.45
CA GLY A 36 22.67 -3.62 6.54
C GLY A 36 23.51 -3.04 5.40
N GLY A 37 23.08 -1.92 4.80
CA GLY A 37 23.78 -1.27 3.69
C GLY A 37 23.48 -1.86 2.31
N GLU A 38 22.54 -2.80 2.21
CA GLU A 38 22.10 -3.39 0.94
C GLU A 38 20.61 -3.12 0.72
N ALA A 39 20.24 -2.84 -0.52
CA ALA A 39 18.83 -2.73 -0.90
C ALA A 39 18.20 -4.13 -0.88
N LYS A 40 17.09 -4.27 -0.18
CA LYS A 40 16.30 -5.50 -0.10
C LYS A 40 14.84 -5.20 -0.35
N TYR A 41 14.09 -6.14 -0.92
CA TYR A 41 12.65 -5.95 -1.05
C TYR A 41 11.97 -5.89 0.32
N ALA A 42 11.23 -4.81 0.55
CA ALA A 42 10.46 -4.65 1.77
C ALA A 42 9.30 -5.65 1.82
N GLN A 43 8.72 -5.87 3.00
CA GLN A 43 7.52 -6.72 3.11
C GLN A 43 6.36 -6.21 2.24
N SER A 44 6.27 -4.90 2.03
CA SER A 44 5.29 -4.29 1.14
C SER A 44 5.48 -4.61 -0.35
N ALA A 45 6.60 -5.21 -0.76
CA ALA A 45 6.78 -5.66 -2.14
C ALA A 45 5.90 -6.88 -2.47
N VAL A 46 5.55 -7.68 -1.45
CA VAL A 46 4.95 -9.02 -1.61
C VAL A 46 3.71 -9.26 -0.74
N ASN A 47 3.15 -8.21 -0.10
CA ASN A 47 2.02 -8.30 0.82
C ASN A 47 0.63 -8.24 0.15
N CYS A 48 0.56 -8.49 -1.15
CA CYS A 48 -0.68 -8.56 -1.92
C CYS A 48 -0.78 -9.91 -2.62
N ASN A 49 -1.94 -10.19 -3.21
CA ASN A 49 -2.13 -11.33 -4.08
C ASN A 49 -1.92 -10.93 -5.56
N ASN A 50 -1.44 -11.88 -6.35
CA ASN A 50 -1.46 -11.76 -7.81
C ASN A 50 -2.91 -11.77 -8.33
N LYS A 51 -3.15 -11.19 -9.51
CA LYS A 51 -4.48 -11.24 -10.15
C LYS A 51 -4.79 -12.59 -10.75
N ILE A 52 -3.76 -13.34 -11.13
CA ILE A 52 -3.83 -14.76 -11.51
C ILE A 52 -3.07 -15.60 -10.48
N SER A 53 -3.17 -16.94 -10.54
CA SER A 53 -2.49 -17.81 -9.58
C SER A 53 -0.96 -17.60 -9.57
N ASP A 54 -0.33 -17.81 -8.41
CA ASP A 54 1.13 -17.72 -8.25
C ASP A 54 1.86 -18.65 -9.25
N ALA A 55 1.31 -19.84 -9.52
CA ALA A 55 1.85 -20.77 -10.52
C ALA A 55 1.79 -20.21 -11.96
N ALA A 56 0.68 -19.58 -12.33
CA ALA A 56 0.56 -18.94 -13.65
C ALA A 56 1.52 -17.74 -13.79
N CYS A 57 1.68 -16.95 -12.73
CA CYS A 57 2.68 -15.88 -12.71
C CYS A 57 4.11 -16.43 -12.86
N LEU A 58 4.43 -17.57 -12.24
CA LEU A 58 5.74 -18.21 -12.41
C LEU A 58 5.97 -18.76 -13.83
N VAL A 59 4.92 -19.17 -14.55
CA VAL A 59 5.06 -19.53 -15.99
C VAL A 59 5.48 -18.30 -16.81
N ILE A 60 4.96 -17.11 -16.49
CA ILE A 60 5.28 -15.87 -17.21
C ILE A 60 6.66 -15.34 -16.79
N TYR A 61 6.86 -15.11 -15.49
CA TYR A 61 7.97 -14.35 -14.92
C TYR A 61 9.11 -15.21 -14.36
N THR A 62 8.97 -16.54 -14.36
CA THR A 62 9.95 -17.57 -13.95
C THR A 62 10.38 -17.57 -12.48
N THR A 63 10.60 -16.41 -11.88
CA THR A 63 11.11 -16.23 -10.52
C THR A 63 10.26 -15.19 -9.81
N ALA A 64 9.81 -15.53 -8.61
CA ALA A 64 9.11 -14.59 -7.74
C ALA A 64 10.09 -13.83 -6.84
N VAL A 65 9.87 -12.53 -6.71
CA VAL A 65 10.47 -11.68 -5.69
C VAL A 65 10.08 -12.17 -4.30
N LYS A 66 11.02 -12.05 -3.35
CA LYS A 66 10.81 -12.39 -1.93
C LYS A 66 11.20 -11.20 -1.06
N ALA A 67 10.46 -10.96 0.02
CA ALA A 67 10.85 -9.99 1.03
C ALA A 67 12.22 -10.36 1.62
N ASN A 68 13.03 -9.36 1.96
CA ASN A 68 14.40 -9.49 2.45
C ASN A 68 15.41 -10.11 1.47
N ASP A 69 15.02 -10.30 0.20
CA ASP A 69 15.93 -10.71 -0.88
C ASP A 69 16.54 -9.47 -1.57
N ASN A 70 17.73 -9.63 -2.16
CA ASN A 70 18.50 -8.59 -2.84
C ASN A 70 18.83 -8.93 -4.30
N THR A 71 18.21 -9.97 -4.85
CA THR A 71 18.32 -10.32 -6.27
C THR A 71 17.45 -9.39 -7.10
N ASP A 72 17.93 -8.96 -8.27
CA ASP A 72 17.07 -8.23 -9.22
C ASP A 72 15.80 -9.01 -9.56
N ARG A 73 14.76 -8.26 -9.97
CA ARG A 73 13.56 -8.87 -10.54
C ARG A 73 13.92 -9.65 -11.80
N ASN A 74 13.04 -10.56 -12.18
CA ASN A 74 13.12 -11.11 -13.51
C ASN A 74 12.99 -9.98 -14.53
N GLU A 75 13.82 -9.99 -15.58
CA GLU A 75 13.80 -8.99 -16.66
C GLU A 75 12.43 -8.85 -17.35
N LYS A 76 11.55 -9.84 -17.23
CA LYS A 76 10.17 -9.75 -17.73
C LYS A 76 9.25 -8.91 -16.85
N CYS A 77 9.63 -8.62 -15.61
CA CYS A 77 8.87 -7.77 -14.69
C CYS A 77 9.08 -6.28 -14.99
N ASP A 78 10.29 -5.87 -15.35
CA ASP A 78 10.68 -4.46 -15.48
C ASP A 78 11.45 -4.16 -16.75
N GLY A 79 12.27 -5.08 -17.24
CA GLY A 79 13.07 -4.93 -18.45
C GLY A 79 14.47 -4.40 -18.16
N ASN A 80 15.37 -4.59 -19.11
CA ASN A 80 16.72 -4.03 -19.06
C ASN A 80 17.04 -3.31 -20.40
N PRO A 81 16.94 -1.97 -20.47
CA PRO A 81 16.58 -1.03 -19.39
C PRO A 81 15.10 -1.13 -18.98
N VAL A 82 14.78 -0.55 -17.82
CA VAL A 82 13.40 -0.54 -17.28
C VAL A 82 12.43 0.06 -18.29
N ASN A 83 11.39 -0.70 -18.61
CA ASN A 83 10.28 -0.35 -19.49
C ASN A 83 9.01 -0.10 -18.65
N PRO A 84 8.51 1.15 -18.59
CA PRO A 84 7.33 1.48 -17.80
C PRO A 84 6.07 0.67 -18.14
N ALA A 85 5.88 0.29 -19.41
CA ALA A 85 4.73 -0.52 -19.82
C ALA A 85 4.82 -1.95 -19.27
N LEU A 86 6.03 -2.49 -19.15
CA LEU A 86 6.25 -3.81 -18.58
C LEU A 86 6.04 -3.81 -17.06
N VAL A 87 6.56 -2.78 -16.39
CA VAL A 87 6.30 -2.53 -14.96
C VAL A 87 4.79 -2.42 -14.70
N GLN A 88 4.06 -1.67 -15.53
CA GLN A 88 2.61 -1.55 -15.39
C GLN A 88 1.89 -2.89 -15.58
N ALA A 89 2.27 -3.68 -16.61
CA ALA A 89 1.71 -5.01 -16.80
C ALA A 89 2.01 -5.95 -15.61
N ALA A 90 3.22 -5.87 -15.04
CA ALA A 90 3.60 -6.61 -13.85
C ALA A 90 2.75 -6.20 -12.63
N ILE A 91 2.50 -4.91 -12.43
CA ILE A 91 1.60 -4.38 -11.37
C ILE A 91 0.18 -4.91 -11.55
N ASP A 92 -0.33 -4.93 -12.79
CA ASP A 92 -1.73 -5.25 -13.06
C ASP A 92 -2.04 -6.76 -13.00
N ILE A 93 -1.06 -7.61 -13.34
CA ILE A 93 -1.28 -9.06 -13.51
C ILE A 93 -0.65 -9.86 -12.36
N CYS A 94 0.62 -9.60 -12.05
CA CYS A 94 1.41 -10.40 -11.11
C CYS A 94 2.24 -9.54 -10.13
N PRO A 95 1.61 -8.60 -9.41
CA PRO A 95 2.34 -7.65 -8.57
C PRO A 95 3.09 -8.32 -7.42
N LYS A 96 2.59 -9.42 -6.86
CA LYS A 96 3.30 -10.17 -5.81
C LYS A 96 4.53 -10.87 -6.36
N THR A 97 4.39 -11.57 -7.49
CA THR A 97 5.51 -12.27 -8.13
C THR A 97 6.60 -11.30 -8.57
N CYS A 98 6.22 -10.14 -9.11
CA CYS A 98 7.18 -9.12 -9.53
C CYS A 98 7.57 -8.14 -8.41
N GLY A 99 7.12 -8.31 -7.17
CA GLY A 99 7.56 -7.45 -6.07
C GLY A 99 7.10 -5.99 -6.17
N TYR A 100 5.90 -5.76 -6.69
CA TYR A 100 5.29 -4.45 -6.93
C TYR A 100 4.01 -4.20 -6.11
N CYS A 101 3.70 -5.01 -5.10
CA CYS A 101 2.53 -4.78 -4.25
C CYS A 101 2.48 -3.37 -3.66
N CYS A 102 3.64 -2.76 -3.36
CA CYS A 102 3.72 -1.42 -2.76
C CYS A 102 3.26 -0.30 -3.71
N LEU A 103 3.20 -0.58 -5.01
CA LEU A 103 2.76 0.36 -6.05
C LEU A 103 1.27 0.20 -6.39
N ILE A 104 0.60 -0.79 -5.82
CA ILE A 104 -0.85 -0.95 -6.00
C ILE A 104 -1.56 0.14 -5.18
N PRO A 105 -2.48 0.93 -5.76
CA PRO A 105 -3.15 2.02 -5.04
C PRO A 105 -3.85 1.61 -3.74
N ALA A 106 -4.29 0.36 -3.65
CA ALA A 106 -4.90 -0.24 -2.47
C ALA A 106 -3.92 -0.37 -1.28
N PHE A 107 -2.60 -0.39 -1.55
CA PHE A 107 -1.52 -0.50 -0.57
C PHE A 107 -0.70 0.80 -0.43
N MET A 108 -1.03 1.86 -1.19
CA MET A 108 -0.31 3.14 -1.21
C MET A 108 -0.83 4.12 -0.14
N CYS A 109 -0.68 3.76 1.14
CA CYS A 109 -0.90 4.64 2.29
C CYS A 109 0.00 4.19 3.45
N GLN A 110 -0.21 4.73 4.65
CA GLN A 110 0.48 4.28 5.86
C GLN A 110 -0.50 3.58 6.81
N ASN A 111 0.02 2.60 7.55
CA ASN A 111 -0.67 2.09 8.73
C ASN A 111 -0.66 3.17 9.82
N LYS A 112 -1.58 3.05 10.78
CA LYS A 112 -1.61 3.92 11.96
C LYS A 112 -0.31 3.77 12.75
N LEU A 113 0.21 4.85 13.31
CA LEU A 113 1.43 4.82 14.14
C LEU A 113 1.24 3.98 15.40
N GLN A 114 0.04 4.03 15.99
CA GLN A 114 -0.35 3.26 17.17
C GLN A 114 -1.62 2.46 16.85
N PRO A 115 -1.49 1.32 16.15
CA PRO A 115 -2.63 0.47 15.81
C PRO A 115 -3.07 -0.35 17.02
N ARG A 116 -4.35 -0.75 17.08
CA ARG A 116 -4.83 -1.64 18.16
C ARG A 116 -4.23 -3.05 18.05
N VAL A 117 -3.86 -3.45 16.84
CA VAL A 117 -3.14 -4.69 16.53
C VAL A 117 -1.82 -4.39 15.81
N PRO A 118 -0.72 -5.07 16.14
CA PRO A 118 0.55 -4.81 15.47
C PRO A 118 0.49 -5.23 14.00
N CYS A 119 0.48 -4.25 13.08
CA CYS A 119 0.31 -4.47 11.64
C CYS A 119 1.41 -5.33 11.00
N SER A 120 2.55 -5.53 11.66
CA SER A 120 3.61 -6.45 11.24
C SER A 120 3.26 -7.93 11.43
N SER A 121 2.27 -8.23 12.28
CA SER A 121 1.81 -9.59 12.58
C SER A 121 0.52 -9.97 11.82
N VAL A 122 -0.10 -9.00 11.14
CA VAL A 122 -1.34 -9.20 10.40
C VAL A 122 -1.06 -10.02 9.15
N THR A 123 -1.78 -11.12 9.00
CA THR A 123 -1.72 -11.97 7.80
C THR A 123 -2.78 -11.59 6.79
N GLN A 124 -2.62 -12.04 5.54
CA GLN A 124 -3.62 -11.81 4.50
C GLN A 124 -4.99 -12.43 4.86
N ASP A 125 -5.01 -13.60 5.50
CA ASP A 125 -6.26 -14.23 5.97
C ASP A 125 -6.97 -13.37 7.02
N MET A 126 -6.23 -12.65 7.87
CA MET A 126 -6.83 -11.69 8.80
C MET A 126 -7.46 -10.51 8.05
N CYS A 127 -6.81 -10.03 6.98
CA CYS A 127 -7.35 -8.97 6.13
C CYS A 127 -8.65 -9.41 5.43
N GLU A 128 -8.74 -10.67 5.01
CA GLU A 128 -9.93 -11.22 4.34
C GLU A 128 -11.03 -11.63 5.34
N ASN A 129 -10.71 -11.73 6.63
CA ASN A 129 -11.67 -12.07 7.67
C ASN A 129 -12.58 -10.89 8.01
N GLN A 130 -13.88 -11.07 7.78
CA GLN A 130 -14.91 -10.05 8.02
C GLN A 130 -14.95 -9.54 9.47
N ALA A 131 -14.56 -10.35 10.46
CA ALA A 131 -14.50 -9.93 11.87
C ALA A 131 -13.39 -8.91 12.15
N TRP A 132 -12.30 -8.96 11.37
CA TRP A 132 -11.14 -8.09 11.52
C TRP A 132 -11.18 -6.87 10.59
N LYS A 133 -11.95 -6.97 9.50
CA LYS A 133 -11.99 -5.97 8.42
C LYS A 133 -12.09 -4.53 8.92
N THR A 134 -13.06 -4.20 9.77
CA THR A 134 -13.24 -2.82 10.26
C THR A 134 -12.05 -2.31 11.08
N ILE A 135 -11.42 -3.19 11.89
CA ILE A 135 -10.25 -2.82 12.69
C ILE A 135 -9.04 -2.61 11.77
N LEU A 136 -8.82 -3.52 10.82
CA LEU A 136 -7.67 -3.50 9.93
C LEU A 136 -7.78 -2.41 8.85
N GLU A 137 -8.99 -2.05 8.41
CA GLU A 137 -9.24 -0.89 7.54
C GLU A 137 -8.81 0.43 8.22
N GLU A 138 -9.03 0.57 9.52
CA GLU A 138 -8.62 1.78 10.27
C GLU A 138 -7.14 1.73 10.66
N ASP A 139 -6.68 0.61 11.22
CA ASP A 139 -5.39 0.55 11.90
C ASP A 139 -4.25 0.09 10.97
N CYS A 140 -4.54 -0.83 10.04
CA CYS A 140 -3.55 -1.46 9.17
C CYS A 140 -3.88 -1.40 7.66
N PRO A 141 -4.33 -0.26 7.10
CA PRO A 141 -4.81 -0.22 5.73
C PRO A 141 -3.73 -0.50 4.68
N LYS A 142 -2.48 -0.09 4.93
CA LYS A 142 -1.35 -0.42 4.04
C LYS A 142 -1.08 -1.92 4.05
N THR A 143 -1.11 -2.57 5.21
CA THR A 143 -0.83 -4.02 5.29
C THR A 143 -1.89 -4.82 4.51
N CYS A 144 -3.16 -4.45 4.64
CA CYS A 144 -4.28 -5.21 4.10
C CYS A 144 -4.78 -4.80 2.72
N GLY A 145 -4.20 -3.77 2.10
CA GLY A 145 -4.71 -3.29 0.82
C GLY A 145 -6.01 -2.50 0.95
N PHE A 146 -6.21 -1.81 2.07
CA PHE A 146 -7.40 -1.03 2.38
C PHE A 146 -7.21 0.47 2.23
N CYS A 147 -6.13 0.94 1.61
CA CYS A 147 -5.93 2.36 1.33
C CYS A 147 -6.98 2.95 0.35
N ASN A 148 -7.82 2.10 -0.26
CA ASN A 148 -8.98 2.51 -1.06
C ASN A 148 -10.32 2.36 -0.30
N SER A 149 -10.32 1.81 0.90
CA SER A 149 -11.50 1.56 1.72
C SER A 149 -11.38 2.35 3.00
N GLY A 150 -12.16 3.41 3.13
CA GLY A 150 -12.15 4.28 4.31
C GLY A 150 -12.58 5.71 3.99
N SER A 151 -12.52 6.58 5.00
CA SER A 151 -12.89 8.00 4.89
C SER A 151 -11.94 8.85 4.03
N CYS A 152 -10.76 8.30 3.68
CA CYS A 152 -9.79 8.92 2.78
C CYS A 152 -9.73 8.22 1.42
N VAL A 153 -10.73 8.49 0.60
CA VAL A 153 -10.74 8.16 -0.83
C VAL A 153 -10.92 9.45 -1.61
N ASP A 154 -10.52 9.43 -2.88
CA ASP A 154 -10.96 10.46 -3.82
C ASP A 154 -12.39 10.15 -4.22
N GLU A 155 -13.28 11.10 -4.03
CA GLU A 155 -14.69 11.03 -4.38
C GLU A 155 -14.92 11.58 -5.80
N ALA A 156 -14.05 12.47 -6.29
CA ALA A 156 -14.15 13.01 -7.64
C ALA A 156 -13.33 12.19 -8.67
N PRO A 157 -13.90 11.82 -9.83
CA PRO A 157 -13.18 11.10 -10.89
C PRO A 157 -11.95 11.84 -11.44
N GLY A 158 -11.96 13.18 -11.40
CA GLY A 158 -10.92 14.04 -11.97
C GLY A 158 -9.64 14.14 -11.15
N CYS A 159 -9.63 13.65 -9.90
CA CYS A 159 -8.46 13.79 -9.03
C CYS A 159 -7.22 13.11 -9.61
N ARG A 160 -7.38 11.98 -10.32
CA ARG A 160 -6.25 11.24 -10.90
C ARG A 160 -5.67 11.85 -12.18
N ILE A 161 -6.42 12.70 -12.88
CA ILE A 161 -6.03 13.22 -14.20
C ILE A 161 -5.32 14.57 -14.04
N GLU A 162 -5.86 15.44 -13.19
CA GLU A 162 -5.35 16.80 -12.97
C GLU A 162 -4.96 17.03 -11.50
N GLY A 163 -4.52 15.96 -10.83
CA GLY A 163 -4.19 15.96 -9.40
C GLY A 163 -3.27 17.12 -9.03
N ASP A 164 -2.16 17.29 -9.74
CA ASP A 164 -1.19 18.34 -9.44
C ASP A 164 -1.80 19.74 -9.45
N PHE A 165 -2.65 20.06 -10.43
CA PHE A 165 -3.33 21.35 -10.50
C PHE A 165 -4.37 21.51 -9.38
N ILE A 166 -5.18 20.48 -9.14
CA ILE A 166 -6.21 20.48 -8.09
C ILE A 166 -5.59 20.63 -6.70
N CYS A 167 -4.47 19.95 -6.44
CA CYS A 167 -3.83 19.92 -5.14
C CYS A 167 -2.98 21.17 -4.84
N GLN A 168 -2.46 21.86 -5.86
CA GLN A 168 -1.63 23.06 -5.68
C GLN A 168 -2.44 24.37 -5.73
N SER A 169 -3.66 24.34 -6.27
CA SER A 169 -4.51 25.52 -6.39
C SER A 169 -5.18 25.89 -5.07
N LYS A 170 -4.88 27.08 -4.54
CA LYS A 170 -5.54 27.62 -3.34
C LYS A 170 -7.06 27.75 -3.50
N ASN A 171 -7.52 28.04 -4.72
CA ASN A 171 -8.96 28.19 -5.00
C ASN A 171 -9.71 26.84 -4.94
N LEU A 172 -8.98 25.75 -5.17
CA LEU A 172 -9.53 24.40 -5.12
C LEU A 172 -9.18 23.68 -3.82
N GLU A 173 -8.48 24.29 -2.88
CA GLU A 173 -8.04 23.64 -1.64
C GLU A 173 -9.22 22.99 -0.89
N ALA A 174 -10.35 23.68 -0.77
CA ALA A 174 -11.55 23.12 -0.14
C ALA A 174 -12.16 21.95 -0.94
N PHE A 175 -12.12 22.03 -2.28
CA PHE A 175 -12.54 20.94 -3.16
C PHE A 175 -11.59 19.75 -3.04
N ALA A 176 -10.29 19.98 -3.06
CA ALA A 176 -9.24 18.99 -2.99
C ALA A 176 -9.26 18.27 -1.61
N LYS A 177 -9.44 19.01 -0.52
CA LYS A 177 -9.65 18.49 0.85
C LYS A 177 -10.95 17.72 1.02
N LYS A 178 -11.94 17.91 0.15
CA LYS A 178 -13.23 17.20 0.23
C LYS A 178 -13.28 15.99 -0.70
N TYR A 179 -12.89 16.17 -1.95
CA TYR A 179 -13.14 15.22 -3.02
C TYR A 179 -11.87 14.58 -3.60
N CYS A 180 -10.68 15.12 -3.32
CA CYS A 180 -9.39 14.59 -3.78
C CYS A 180 -8.42 14.31 -2.62
N LYS A 181 -8.95 13.88 -1.48
CA LYS A 181 -8.20 13.73 -0.22
C LYS A 181 -6.99 12.82 -0.36
N LYS A 182 -7.15 11.74 -1.13
CA LYS A 182 -6.11 10.74 -1.33
C LYS A 182 -5.07 11.26 -2.31
N THR A 183 -5.50 11.71 -3.49
CA THR A 183 -4.61 12.28 -4.52
C THR A 183 -3.77 13.44 -3.94
N CYS A 184 -4.39 14.32 -3.16
CA CYS A 184 -3.73 15.52 -2.62
C CYS A 184 -3.07 15.33 -1.25
N GLY A 185 -3.04 14.11 -0.72
CA GLY A 185 -2.36 13.80 0.54
C GLY A 185 -3.03 14.38 1.79
N TYR A 186 -4.30 14.80 1.73
CA TYR A 186 -5.07 15.35 2.85
C TYR A 186 -5.62 14.29 3.81
N CYS A 187 -5.30 13.01 3.62
CA CYS A 187 -5.72 11.93 4.52
C CYS A 187 -5.35 12.14 5.99
N ASN A 188 -4.30 12.92 6.26
CA ASN A 188 -3.81 13.18 7.62
C ASN A 188 -4.32 14.52 8.19
N ASP A 189 -5.06 15.31 7.42
CA ASP A 189 -5.59 16.62 7.85
C ASP A 189 -6.89 16.49 8.67
N GLY A 190 -7.23 15.26 9.06
CA GLY A 190 -8.28 14.90 10.01
C GLY A 190 -7.93 15.33 11.44
N THR A 191 -7.67 16.62 11.64
CA THR A 191 -8.11 17.25 12.88
C THR A 191 -9.62 17.15 12.88
N THR A 192 -10.10 16.15 13.59
CA THR A 192 -11.41 16.15 14.20
C THR A 192 -11.68 17.54 14.75
N THR A 193 -12.54 18.31 14.09
CA THR A 193 -13.37 19.31 14.76
C THR A 193 -14.37 18.55 15.66
N SER A 194 -13.84 17.85 16.67
CA SER A 194 -14.52 17.64 17.92
C SER A 194 -13.98 18.72 18.85
N ARG A 195 -14.72 19.83 18.92
CA ARG A 195 -14.53 20.87 19.94
C ARG A 195 -14.41 20.19 21.31
N PRO A 196 -13.40 20.50 22.15
CA PRO A 196 -13.32 19.94 23.48
C PRO A 196 -14.50 20.45 24.32
N GLY A 197 -15.31 19.53 24.83
CA GLY A 197 -16.29 19.81 25.87
C GLY A 197 -17.75 19.94 25.42
N GLN A 198 -18.37 18.88 24.89
CA GLN A 198 -19.81 18.63 25.09
C GLN A 198 -20.08 17.12 25.22
N PRO A 199 -20.91 16.68 26.18
CA PRO A 199 -21.22 15.27 26.37
C PRO A 199 -22.10 14.77 25.23
N VAL A 200 -21.62 13.74 24.53
CA VAL A 200 -22.35 13.08 23.43
C VAL A 200 -23.45 12.20 24.02
N SER A 201 -24.71 12.54 23.78
CA SER A 201 -25.84 11.63 24.02
C SER A 201 -25.77 10.48 23.02
N ARG A 202 -25.83 9.25 23.53
CA ARG A 202 -25.76 8.00 22.74
C ARG A 202 -26.97 7.90 21.81
N VAL A 203 -26.74 7.84 20.50
CA VAL A 203 -27.76 7.41 19.53
C VAL A 203 -27.83 5.88 19.60
N PRO A 204 -29.02 5.27 19.81
CA PRO A 204 -29.16 3.82 19.80
C PRO A 204 -28.83 3.24 18.42
N PRO A 205 -28.11 2.10 18.33
CA PRO A 205 -27.91 1.38 17.07
C PRO A 205 -29.25 0.95 16.45
N GLY A 206 -29.33 0.96 15.12
CA GLY A 206 -30.46 0.36 14.40
C GLY A 206 -30.51 -1.16 14.59
N SER A 207 -31.72 -1.73 14.56
CA SER A 207 -31.96 -3.15 14.81
C SER A 207 -31.50 -4.03 13.63
N PRO A 208 -30.88 -5.20 13.88
CA PRO A 208 -30.56 -6.16 12.81
C PRO A 208 -31.82 -6.69 12.10
N GLY A 209 -31.71 -6.96 10.79
CA GLY A 209 -32.78 -7.63 10.03
C GLY A 209 -32.94 -9.11 10.40
N GLN A 210 -34.16 -9.64 10.33
CA GLN A 210 -34.45 -11.05 10.63
C GLN A 210 -34.13 -11.99 9.45
N PRO A 211 -33.66 -13.22 9.71
CA PRO A 211 -33.50 -14.24 8.66
C PRO A 211 -34.83 -14.59 7.99
N GLY A 212 -34.82 -14.74 6.66
CA GLY A 212 -35.98 -15.23 5.89
C GLY A 212 -36.16 -16.74 6.00
N ALA A 213 -37.38 -17.22 5.75
CA ALA A 213 -37.68 -18.65 5.62
C ALA A 213 -37.09 -19.24 4.30
N PRO A 214 -36.88 -20.57 4.20
CA PRO A 214 -36.32 -21.18 2.99
C PRO A 214 -37.15 -20.85 1.74
N GLY A 215 -36.51 -20.24 0.74
CA GLY A 215 -37.12 -19.89 -0.55
C GLY A 215 -37.56 -18.44 -0.73
N GLN A 216 -37.41 -17.55 0.27
CA GLN A 216 -37.66 -16.11 0.11
C GLN A 216 -36.51 -15.25 0.64
N PRO A 217 -36.13 -14.14 -0.03
CA PRO A 217 -35.17 -13.18 0.50
C PRO A 217 -35.66 -12.56 1.81
N GLY A 218 -34.76 -12.40 2.79
CA GLY A 218 -35.04 -11.68 4.04
C GLY A 218 -35.27 -10.18 3.81
N ALA A 219 -36.04 -9.53 4.68
CA ALA A 219 -36.31 -8.10 4.59
C ALA A 219 -35.08 -7.26 5.01
N PRO A 220 -34.74 -6.17 4.29
CA PRO A 220 -33.68 -5.25 4.72
C PRO A 220 -33.97 -4.61 6.08
N GLY A 221 -32.93 -4.40 6.89
CA GLY A 221 -33.05 -3.64 8.14
C GLY A 221 -33.34 -2.15 7.91
N GLN A 222 -34.02 -1.50 8.85
CA GLN A 222 -34.36 -0.08 8.74
C GLN A 222 -33.21 0.83 9.21
N PRO A 223 -32.92 1.94 8.50
CA PRO A 223 -31.99 2.97 8.97
C PRO A 223 -32.47 3.62 10.28
N GLY A 224 -31.53 4.02 11.13
CA GLY A 224 -31.85 4.85 12.30
C GLY A 224 -32.38 6.23 11.88
N VAL A 225 -33.31 6.78 12.65
CA VAL A 225 -33.87 8.12 12.40
C VAL A 225 -32.82 9.22 12.60
N PRO A 226 -32.71 10.21 11.69
CA PRO A 226 -31.85 11.38 11.90
C PRO A 226 -32.30 12.17 13.13
N GLY A 227 -31.34 12.57 13.99
CA GLY A 227 -31.62 13.43 15.13
C GLY A 227 -32.18 14.79 14.68
N GLN A 228 -33.27 15.24 15.28
CA GLN A 228 -33.86 16.54 14.98
C GLN A 228 -32.93 17.67 15.43
N PRO A 229 -32.75 18.75 14.64
CA PRO A 229 -32.09 19.95 15.13
C PRO A 229 -32.99 20.67 16.15
N PHE A 230 -32.45 21.00 17.31
CA PHE A 230 -33.16 21.76 18.34
C PHE A 230 -33.50 23.17 17.83
N SER A 231 -34.79 23.53 17.86
CA SER A 231 -35.23 24.92 17.72
C SER A 231 -34.75 25.73 18.92
N SER A 232 -34.01 26.80 18.64
CA SER A 232 -33.51 27.76 19.63
C SER A 232 -34.67 28.48 20.32
N VAL A 233 -34.73 28.38 21.65
CA VAL A 233 -35.56 29.24 22.51
C VAL A 233 -34.92 30.64 22.56
N PRO A 234 -35.67 31.75 22.38
CA PRO A 234 -35.12 33.09 22.58
C PRO A 234 -34.94 33.37 24.08
N GLN A 235 -33.76 33.84 24.47
CA GLN A 235 -33.51 34.35 25.82
C GLN A 235 -34.14 35.75 25.95
N GLY A 236 -35.03 35.89 26.93
CA GLY A 236 -35.43 37.18 27.51
C GLY A 236 -34.72 37.40 28.84
#